data_AF-A0A9P0KAB1-F1
#
_entry.id   AF-A0A9P0KAB1-F1
#
_cell.length_a   1.000
_cell.length_b   1.000
_cell.length_c   1.000
_cell.angle_alpha   90.00
_cell.angle_beta   90.00
_cell.angle_gamma   90.00
#
_symmetry.space_group_name_H-M   'P 1'
#
loop_
_entity.id
_entity.type
_entity.pdbx_description
1 polymer ?
#
loop_
_entity_poly.entity_id
_entity_poly.type
_entity_poly.pdbx_seq_one_letter_code
_entity_poly.pdbx_strand_id
1 'polypeptide(L)'
;MISSNESDDSAEGLHGSRMRKRNPKVWKDNKRKTAALKGEAYVSTSGKRVAPKSSGSPCGCKEKFPDEEKTILFPNYMTVGPKMNVTHFFKA
;
A
#
# COMPACT_ATOMS: atom_id res chain seq x y z
N MET A 1 44.97 -4.83 -11.73
CA MET A 1 44.61 -6.01 -10.90
C MET A 1 43.11 -6.01 -10.74
N ILE A 2 42.43 -7.00 -11.31
CA ILE A 2 40.96 -7.14 -11.24
C ILE A 2 40.65 -7.88 -9.94
N SER A 3 39.98 -7.20 -9.01
CA SER A 3 39.55 -7.80 -7.74
C SER A 3 38.13 -8.34 -7.94
N SER A 4 38.04 -9.65 -8.17
CA SER A 4 36.78 -10.39 -8.21
C SER A 4 36.21 -10.47 -6.78
N ASN A 5 35.04 -9.89 -6.56
CA ASN A 5 34.25 -10.22 -5.37
C ASN A 5 33.30 -11.36 -5.75
N GLU A 6 33.72 -12.58 -5.43
CA GLU A 6 32.91 -13.79 -5.53
C GLU A 6 31.75 -13.71 -4.55
N SER A 7 30.54 -13.89 -5.09
CA SER A 7 29.30 -13.97 -4.32
C SER A 7 28.96 -15.46 -4.17
N ASP A 8 29.24 -16.02 -3.00
CA ASP A 8 28.84 -17.38 -2.65
C ASP A 8 27.47 -17.34 -1.95
N ASP A 9 26.40 -17.61 -2.73
CA ASP A 9 25.03 -17.83 -2.23
C ASP A 9 24.75 -19.34 -2.31
N SER A 10 25.43 -20.11 -1.47
CA SER A 10 25.12 -21.53 -1.25
C SER A 10 23.91 -21.64 -0.33
N ALA A 11 22.73 -21.76 -0.92
CA ALA A 11 21.47 -21.99 -0.24
C ALA A 11 21.15 -23.50 -0.22
N GLU A 12 21.28 -24.15 0.93
CA GLU A 12 20.72 -25.48 1.16
C GLU A 12 19.88 -25.53 2.46
N GLY A 13 18.59 -25.81 2.28
CA GLY A 13 17.72 -26.55 3.18
C GLY A 13 17.57 -26.13 4.66
N LEU A 14 16.75 -25.13 4.95
CA LEU A 14 15.93 -25.09 6.18
C LEU A 14 14.55 -24.50 5.85
N HIS A 15 13.49 -25.31 5.92
CA HIS A 15 12.09 -24.87 5.98
C HIS A 15 11.77 -24.20 7.35
N GLY A 16 12.68 -23.36 7.83
CA GLY A 16 12.40 -22.40 8.90
C GLY A 16 11.82 -21.15 8.26
N SER A 17 10.80 -20.56 8.89
CA SER A 17 10.24 -19.25 8.52
C SER A 17 11.36 -18.35 8.00
N ARG A 18 11.37 -18.07 6.68
CA ARG A 18 12.38 -17.21 6.05
C ARG A 18 12.16 -15.83 6.64
N MET A 19 12.80 -15.57 7.78
CA MET A 19 12.67 -14.32 8.50
C MET A 19 13.02 -13.23 7.49
N ARG A 20 12.11 -12.26 7.33
CA ARG A 20 12.30 -11.18 6.38
C ARG A 20 13.63 -10.49 6.71
N LYS A 21 14.62 -10.62 5.82
CA LYS A 21 15.89 -9.91 5.97
C LYS A 21 15.59 -8.41 6.01
N ARG A 22 16.07 -7.71 7.05
CA ARG A 22 15.87 -6.26 7.19
C ARG A 22 16.61 -5.56 6.05
N ASN A 23 15.88 -4.93 5.14
CA ASN A 23 16.46 -4.11 4.07
C ASN A 23 16.35 -2.62 4.45
N PRO A 24 17.47 -1.94 4.79
CA PRO A 24 17.44 -0.54 5.22
C PRO A 24 16.88 0.43 4.17
N LYS A 25 17.12 0.15 2.88
CA LYS A 25 16.60 0.98 1.77
C LYS A 25 15.08 0.93 1.73
N VAL A 26 14.51 -0.28 1.78
CA VAL A 26 13.06 -0.50 1.81
C VAL A 26 12.44 0.13 3.06
N TRP A 27 13.11 0.05 4.21
CA TRP A 27 12.63 0.68 5.44
C TRP A 27 12.55 2.21 5.32
N LYS A 28 13.57 2.85 4.75
CA LYS A 28 13.58 4.30 4.50
C LYS A 28 12.46 4.71 3.55
N ASP A 29 12.26 3.95 2.46
CA ASP A 29 11.17 4.20 1.50
C ASP A 29 9.79 4.03 2.14
N ASN A 30 9.61 2.99 2.97
CA ASN A 30 8.36 2.75 3.67
C ASN A 30 8.05 3.88 4.66
N LYS A 31 9.03 4.34 5.44
CA LYS A 31 8.85 5.52 6.31
C LYS A 31 8.37 6.74 5.53
N ARG A 32 8.99 7.03 4.39
CA ARG A 32 8.57 8.15 3.51
C ARG A 32 7.14 7.96 3.00
N LYS A 33 6.81 6.77 2.50
CA LYS A 33 5.47 6.45 1.99
C LYS A 33 4.40 6.57 3.08
N THR A 34 4.67 6.04 4.28
CA THR A 34 3.75 6.14 5.42
C THR A 34 3.50 7.59 5.82
N ALA A 35 4.54 8.41 5.92
CA ALA A 35 4.38 9.83 6.23
C ALA A 35 3.55 10.56 5.15
N ALA A 36 3.82 10.29 3.88
CA ALA A 36 3.07 10.89 2.76
C ALA A 36 1.59 10.49 2.73
N LEU A 37 1.27 9.23 3.09
CA LEU A 37 -0.11 8.74 3.20
C LEU A 37 -0.85 9.38 4.36
N LYS A 38 -0.19 9.52 5.51
CA LYS A 38 -0.75 10.21 6.68
C LYS A 38 -0.87 11.73 6.47
N GLY A 39 -0.18 12.28 5.47
CA GLY A 39 -0.08 13.71 5.28
C GLY A 39 0.82 14.38 6.32
N GLU A 40 1.74 13.66 6.93
CA GLU A 40 2.75 14.22 7.83
C GLU A 40 3.88 14.88 7.02
N ALA A 41 4.72 15.68 7.69
CA ALA A 41 5.93 16.21 7.08
C ALA A 41 6.93 15.08 6.73
N TYR A 42 7.59 15.16 5.58
CA TYR A 42 8.60 14.17 5.19
C TYR A 42 9.68 14.75 4.28
N VAL A 43 10.76 13.99 4.06
CA VAL A 43 11.83 14.37 3.12
C VAL A 43 11.66 13.60 1.81
N SER A 44 11.63 14.31 0.69
CA SER A 44 11.53 13.72 -0.65
C SER A 44 12.80 12.94 -1.03
N THR A 45 12.74 12.17 -2.12
CA THR A 45 13.93 11.52 -2.69
C THR A 45 15.00 12.53 -3.12
N SER A 46 14.60 13.73 -3.53
CA SER A 46 15.48 14.86 -3.85
C SER A 46 15.98 15.64 -2.64
N GLY A 47 15.64 15.22 -1.41
CA GLY A 47 16.11 15.87 -0.18
C GLY A 47 15.28 17.09 0.26
N LYS A 48 14.22 17.45 -0.45
CA LYS A 48 13.35 18.59 -0.10
C LYS A 48 12.42 18.21 1.05
N ARG A 49 12.22 19.11 2.00
CA ARG A 49 11.21 18.93 3.06
C ARG A 49 9.82 19.25 2.51
N VAL A 50 8.91 18.28 2.62
CA VAL A 50 7.51 18.39 2.28
C VAL A 50 6.74 18.66 3.57
N ALA A 51 5.95 19.73 3.58
CA ALA A 51 5.10 20.12 4.70
C ALA A 51 3.92 19.12 4.88
N PRO A 52 3.32 19.05 6.07
CA PRO A 52 2.13 18.22 6.28
C PRO A 52 0.97 18.73 5.42
N LYS A 53 0.10 17.82 4.98
CA LYS A 53 -1.11 18.16 4.23
C LYS A 53 -2.13 18.78 5.19
N SER A 54 -2.67 19.94 4.81
CA SER A 54 -3.88 20.49 5.41
C SER A 54 -5.10 19.91 4.71
N SER A 55 -5.99 19.25 5.46
CA SER A 55 -7.36 19.03 4.99
C SER A 55 -8.05 20.40 4.87
N GLY A 56 -8.60 20.73 3.70
CA GLY A 56 -9.45 21.92 3.55
C GLY A 56 -10.73 21.80 4.38
N SER A 57 -11.54 22.86 4.40
CA SER A 57 -12.88 22.79 4.96
C SER A 57 -13.66 21.64 4.30
N PRO A 58 -14.55 20.96 5.05
CA PRO A 58 -15.47 20.01 4.42
C PRO A 58 -16.18 20.70 3.27
N CYS A 59 -16.31 20.01 2.12
CA CYS A 59 -17.01 20.62 1.00
C CYS A 59 -18.45 20.94 1.43
N GLY A 60 -18.97 22.08 0.95
CA GLY A 60 -20.36 22.46 1.14
C GLY A 60 -21.34 21.61 0.32
N CYS A 61 -20.89 20.47 -0.23
CA CYS A 61 -21.75 19.46 -0.83
C CYS A 61 -22.67 18.92 0.26
N LYS A 62 -23.78 19.64 0.49
CA LYS A 62 -24.88 19.17 1.30
C LYS A 62 -25.53 18.01 0.56
N GLU A 63 -26.10 17.13 1.36
CA GLU A 63 -26.94 16.00 0.94
C GLU A 63 -26.14 14.74 0.57
N LYS A 64 -26.03 13.87 1.59
CA LYS A 64 -26.02 12.44 1.29
C LYS A 64 -27.35 12.17 0.61
N PHE A 65 -27.33 11.78 -0.66
CA PHE A 65 -28.54 11.27 -1.32
C PHE A 65 -29.22 10.26 -0.39
N PRO A 66 -30.54 10.33 -0.18
CA PRO A 66 -31.27 9.29 0.55
C PRO A 66 -31.00 7.94 -0.12
N ASP A 67 -31.03 6.85 0.65
CA ASP A 67 -30.66 5.51 0.14
C ASP A 67 -31.49 5.10 -1.09
N GLU A 68 -32.70 5.63 -1.20
CA GLU A 68 -33.62 5.44 -2.32
C GLU A 68 -33.08 6.04 -3.64
N GLU A 69 -32.48 7.23 -3.61
CA GLU A 69 -31.94 7.93 -4.79
C GLU A 69 -30.60 7.35 -5.27
N LYS A 70 -29.89 6.61 -4.41
CA LYS A 70 -28.62 5.95 -4.77
C LYS A 70 -28.82 4.83 -5.79
N THR A 71 -29.99 4.20 -5.81
CA THR A 71 -30.34 3.15 -6.78
C THR A 71 -30.44 3.67 -8.20
N ILE A 72 -30.85 4.95 -8.35
CA ILE A 72 -30.99 5.65 -9.63
C ILE A 72 -29.61 6.13 -10.12
N LEU A 73 -28.77 6.62 -9.22
CA LEU A 73 -27.46 7.17 -9.56
C LEU A 73 -26.43 6.07 -9.91
N PHE A 74 -26.58 4.89 -9.32
CA PHE A 74 -25.65 3.77 -9.49
C PHE A 74 -26.37 2.45 -9.80
N PRO A 75 -27.01 2.31 -10.97
CA PRO A 75 -27.73 1.08 -11.34
C PRO A 75 -26.81 -0.16 -11.32
N ASN A 76 -25.51 0.03 -11.55
CA ASN A 76 -24.51 -1.04 -11.56
C ASN A 76 -23.83 -1.28 -10.20
N TYR A 77 -24.02 -0.44 -9.19
CA TYR A 77 -23.28 -0.56 -7.92
C TYR A 77 -23.83 -1.70 -7.04
N MET A 78 -25.13 -1.97 -7.12
CA MET A 78 -25.78 -3.05 -6.36
C MET A 78 -25.76 -4.40 -7.08
N THR A 79 -25.44 -4.43 -8.38
CA THR A 79 -25.34 -5.67 -9.16
C THR A 79 -23.97 -6.34 -9.02
N VAL A 80 -22.93 -5.56 -8.70
CA VAL A 80 -21.66 -6.09 -8.22
C VAL A 80 -21.79 -6.34 -6.72
N GLY A 81 -22.48 -7.44 -6.37
CA GLY A 81 -22.48 -7.95 -5.00
C GLY A 81 -21.05 -8.08 -4.45
N PRO A 82 -20.88 -8.17 -3.12
CA PRO A 82 -19.56 -8.36 -2.53
C PRO A 82 -18.88 -9.52 -3.24
N LYS A 83 -17.72 -9.26 -3.86
CA LYS A 83 -16.89 -10.32 -4.46
C LYS A 83 -16.51 -11.24 -3.31
N MET A 84 -17.32 -12.28 -3.11
CA MET A 84 -17.00 -13.39 -2.23
C MET A 84 -15.69 -13.94 -2.80
N ASN A 85 -14.60 -13.77 -2.07
CA ASN A 85 -13.33 -14.36 -2.43
C ASN A 85 -13.53 -15.87 -2.41
N VAL A 86 -13.76 -16.48 -3.57
CA VAL A 86 -13.74 -17.93 -3.70
C VAL A 86 -12.28 -18.34 -3.51
N THR A 87 -11.93 -18.73 -2.28
CA THR A 87 -10.69 -19.45 -2.05
C THR A 87 -10.84 -20.78 -2.78
N HIS A 88 -10.24 -20.90 -3.96
CA HIS A 88 -10.04 -22.19 -4.60
C HIS A 88 -9.16 -23.03 -3.69
N PHE A 89 -9.80 -23.92 -2.92
CA PHE A 89 -9.14 -24.95 -2.15
C PHE A 89 -8.67 -26.01 -3.14
N PHE A 90 -7.46 -25.85 -3.67
CA PHE A 90 -6.80 -26.92 -4.43
C PHE A 90 -6.53 -28.06 -3.45
N LYS A 91 -7.31 -29.13 -3.59
CA LYS A 91 -7.10 -30.39 -2.89
C LYS A 91 -5.90 -31.08 -3.56
N ALA A 92 -4.91 -31.41 -2.74
CA ALA A 92 -3.71 -32.16 -3.13
C ALA A 92 -4.06 -33.57 -3.62
#